data_AF-A0A0P1KT19-F1
#
_entry.id   AF-A0A0P1KT19-F1
#
_cell.length_a   1.000
_cell.length_b   1.000
_cell.length_c   1.000
_cell.angle_alpha   90.00
_cell.angle_beta   90.00
_cell.angle_gamma   90.00
#
_symmetry.space_group_name_H-M   'P 1'
#
loop_
_entity.id
_entity.type
_entity.pdbx_description
1 polymer ?
#
loop_
_entity_poly.entity_id
_entity_poly.type
_entity_poly.pdbx_seq_one_letter_code
_entity_poly.pdbx_strand_id
1 'polypeptide(L)'
;MSQQSLQTKLVSVVQHVDQHGSSVPPIYQSTTFKIGSLEDDASQPYDYTRSGNPTRTVVQHQIGKLYDVDAAQVLAVSSGMTALDVILRALVLTHKSRVPTIIAGDDLYGGTQRLLTHLESRNHARVLHVDTANYDAFVELFKQQEHVDCVLLESPTNPLLKVADLPRLTHFIKSSNDACLVAIDNTMMSGMLCNPLKFQCDVVYESATKYLNGHHDIMAGIVVTRTPKMAQEIYFMVNSTGSGLSPFDSWLLVRGLKTLGVRLYQQQHNAMVLSHWLENSCGFVDKKGVKGSPRTRFVGLKSHPQFELHKSFNSGPGAVLSFETGSYEHSRRLVSSRKIKIWAVTVSFGCVNSLISMPCKMSHAAIDPALRQERDFPEDLVRLCCGIENIADLQNDLLEAMIDADIIELRDEGKTIYNKLNGHIATNTVGQGKLPNIYEEFFSQDLVERGSILTSRAKL
;
A
#
# COMPACT_ATOMS: atom_id res chain seq x y z
N MET A 1 -31.01 12.12 -6.35
CA MET A 1 -30.53 10.73 -6.14
C MET A 1 -29.41 10.78 -5.12
N SER A 2 -29.43 9.93 -4.09
CA SER A 2 -28.36 9.89 -3.08
C SER A 2 -27.02 9.48 -3.73
N GLN A 3 -25.92 10.10 -3.31
CA GLN A 3 -24.59 9.72 -3.77
C GLN A 3 -24.26 8.32 -3.21
N GLN A 4 -23.98 7.35 -4.09
CA GLN A 4 -23.61 6.00 -3.67
C GLN A 4 -22.30 5.99 -2.88
N SER A 5 -22.18 5.09 -1.91
CA SER A 5 -20.92 4.87 -1.20
C SER A 5 -19.83 4.35 -2.14
N LEU A 6 -18.57 4.57 -1.76
CA LEU A 6 -17.44 4.11 -2.55
C LEU A 6 -17.43 2.57 -2.70
N GLN A 7 -17.78 1.85 -1.64
CA GLN A 7 -17.92 0.38 -1.67
C GLN A 7 -18.95 -0.05 -2.72
N THR A 8 -20.11 0.62 -2.79
CA THR A 8 -21.13 0.34 -3.82
C THR A 8 -20.63 0.68 -5.22
N LYS A 9 -19.92 1.80 -5.38
CA LYS A 9 -19.37 2.22 -6.68
C LYS A 9 -18.35 1.22 -7.25
N LEU A 10 -17.51 0.63 -6.40
CA LEU A 10 -16.48 -0.33 -6.79
C LEU A 10 -17.03 -1.72 -7.15
N VAL A 11 -18.04 -2.19 -6.43
CA VAL A 11 -18.71 -3.46 -6.74
C VAL A 11 -19.47 -3.37 -8.07
N SER A 12 -20.08 -2.21 -8.32
CA SER A 12 -20.97 -2.00 -9.45
C SER A 12 -20.21 -1.55 -10.71
N VAL A 13 -20.38 -2.26 -11.83
CA VAL A 13 -19.75 -1.93 -13.13
C VAL A 13 -20.77 -1.28 -14.08
N VAL A 14 -21.64 -0.43 -13.53
CA VAL A 14 -22.89 0.03 -14.17
C VAL A 14 -22.70 0.78 -15.50
N GLN A 15 -21.52 1.34 -15.75
CA GLN A 15 -21.31 2.22 -16.91
C GLN A 15 -20.91 1.50 -18.20
N HIS A 16 -20.53 0.21 -18.17
CA HIS A 16 -20.17 -0.51 -19.39
C HIS A 16 -21.40 -1.27 -19.93
N VAL A 17 -22.02 -0.73 -20.98
CA VAL A 17 -23.06 -1.44 -21.73
C VAL A 17 -22.36 -2.42 -22.68
N ASP A 18 -22.33 -3.70 -22.30
CA ASP A 18 -21.85 -4.75 -23.18
C ASP A 18 -22.87 -5.02 -24.29
N GLN A 19 -22.41 -5.21 -25.53
CA GLN A 19 -23.28 -5.44 -26.70
C GLN A 19 -24.15 -6.71 -26.59
N HIS A 20 -23.75 -7.68 -25.76
CA HIS A 20 -24.51 -8.90 -25.50
C HIS A 20 -25.19 -8.91 -24.12
N GLY A 21 -25.13 -7.80 -23.37
CA GLY A 21 -25.69 -7.70 -22.03
C GLY A 21 -24.96 -8.54 -20.97
N SER A 22 -23.65 -8.78 -21.15
CA SER A 22 -22.86 -9.58 -20.22
C SER A 22 -22.83 -8.98 -18.80
N SER A 23 -23.13 -9.80 -17.79
CA SER A 23 -23.11 -9.39 -16.36
C SER A 23 -21.71 -9.05 -15.83
N VAL A 24 -20.68 -9.57 -16.48
CA VAL A 24 -19.27 -9.28 -16.22
C VAL A 24 -18.65 -8.79 -17.54
N PRO A 25 -17.83 -7.73 -17.53
CA PRO A 25 -17.17 -7.27 -18.75
C PRO A 25 -16.37 -8.40 -19.42
N PRO A 26 -16.54 -8.62 -20.74
CA PRO A 26 -15.74 -9.59 -21.48
C PRO A 26 -14.24 -9.26 -21.45
N ILE A 27 -13.41 -10.29 -21.66
CA ILE A 27 -11.96 -10.13 -21.81
C ILE A 27 -11.63 -9.96 -23.30
N TYR A 28 -11.25 -8.76 -23.70
CA TYR A 28 -10.84 -8.47 -25.07
C TYR A 28 -9.34 -8.77 -25.26
N GLN A 29 -9.01 -10.01 -25.58
CA GLN A 29 -7.62 -10.45 -25.85
C GLN A 29 -7.10 -10.03 -27.24
N SER A 30 -7.95 -9.50 -28.11
CA SER A 30 -7.55 -9.12 -29.48
C SER A 30 -6.46 -8.05 -29.47
N THR A 31 -5.52 -8.16 -30.40
CA THR A 31 -4.47 -7.14 -30.60
C THR A 31 -4.98 -5.97 -31.43
N THR A 32 -5.85 -6.23 -32.42
CA THR A 32 -6.37 -5.25 -33.38
C THR A 32 -7.89 -5.23 -33.38
N PHE A 33 -8.48 -4.09 -33.72
CA PHE A 33 -9.91 -3.90 -33.87
C PHE A 33 -10.22 -3.40 -35.29
N LYS A 34 -11.29 -3.91 -35.91
CA LYS A 34 -11.66 -3.56 -37.29
C LYS A 34 -12.15 -2.11 -37.34
N ILE A 35 -11.67 -1.33 -38.31
CA ILE A 35 -12.17 0.03 -38.58
C ILE A 35 -13.27 -0.07 -39.64
N GLY A 36 -14.46 0.47 -39.35
CA GLY A 36 -15.63 0.38 -40.22
C GLY A 36 -15.58 1.32 -41.43
N SER A 37 -15.04 2.52 -41.25
CA SER A 37 -14.83 3.52 -42.32
C SER A 37 -13.59 4.34 -42.01
N LEU A 38 -12.81 4.68 -43.04
CA LEU A 38 -11.66 5.59 -42.92
C LEU A 38 -12.10 7.07 -42.80
N GLU A 39 -13.38 7.37 -43.05
CA GLU A 39 -13.94 8.72 -42.97
C GLU A 39 -14.65 9.01 -41.63
N ASP A 40 -14.77 8.01 -40.74
CA ASP A 40 -15.49 8.10 -39.47
C ASP A 40 -14.62 7.59 -38.29
N ASP A 41 -13.46 8.23 -38.10
CA ASP A 41 -12.53 7.96 -36.99
C ASP A 41 -13.17 8.12 -35.60
N ALA A 42 -14.25 8.90 -35.48
CA ALA A 42 -14.97 9.13 -34.23
C ALA A 42 -15.81 7.93 -33.77
N SER A 43 -16.13 6.99 -34.68
CA SER A 43 -17.00 5.86 -34.39
C SER A 43 -16.32 4.67 -33.70
N GLN A 44 -14.99 4.58 -33.74
CA GLN A 44 -14.25 3.40 -33.27
C GLN A 44 -13.19 3.75 -32.20
N PRO A 45 -13.50 3.56 -30.89
CA PRO A 45 -12.62 3.99 -29.79
C PRO A 45 -11.35 3.16 -29.61
N TYR A 46 -11.20 2.04 -30.33
CA TYR A 46 -10.06 1.15 -30.23
C TYR A 46 -9.61 0.70 -31.62
N ASP A 47 -8.30 0.78 -31.86
CA ASP A 47 -7.62 0.33 -33.08
C ASP A 47 -6.63 -0.81 -32.76
N TYR A 48 -5.83 -0.62 -31.71
CA TYR A 48 -4.73 -1.50 -31.33
C TYR A 48 -4.55 -1.54 -29.80
N THR A 49 -4.47 -2.75 -29.22
CA THR A 49 -4.48 -2.97 -27.75
C THR A 49 -3.35 -2.27 -26.98
N ARG A 50 -2.20 -2.02 -27.62
CA ARG A 50 -1.13 -1.20 -27.03
C ARG A 50 -1.60 0.24 -26.80
N SER A 51 -2.34 0.82 -27.74
CA SER A 51 -2.92 2.15 -27.68
C SER A 51 -4.14 2.19 -26.74
N GLY A 52 -5.03 1.21 -26.82
CA GLY A 52 -6.27 1.19 -26.03
C GLY A 52 -6.95 -0.18 -26.08
N ASN A 53 -7.55 -0.62 -24.97
CA ASN A 53 -8.25 -1.91 -24.90
C ASN A 53 -9.52 -1.78 -24.04
N PRO A 54 -10.68 -2.32 -24.48
CA PRO A 54 -11.94 -2.23 -23.73
C PRO A 54 -11.82 -2.74 -22.29
N THR A 55 -11.11 -3.86 -22.07
CA THR A 55 -10.91 -4.44 -20.73
C THR A 55 -10.12 -3.51 -19.82
N ARG A 56 -9.09 -2.84 -20.36
CA ARG A 56 -8.26 -1.87 -19.63
C ARG A 56 -9.05 -0.59 -19.33
N THR A 57 -9.91 -0.16 -20.24
CA THR A 57 -10.82 0.99 -20.02
C THR A 57 -11.74 0.75 -18.82
N VAL A 58 -12.24 -0.47 -18.62
CA VAL A 58 -13.03 -0.81 -17.42
C VAL A 58 -12.24 -0.58 -16.12
N VAL A 59 -10.94 -0.93 -16.08
CA VAL A 59 -10.07 -0.61 -14.94
C VAL A 59 -10.02 0.91 -14.73
N GLN A 60 -9.77 1.66 -15.80
CA GLN A 60 -9.66 3.13 -15.73
C GLN A 60 -10.94 3.77 -15.18
N HIS A 61 -12.12 3.28 -15.58
CA HIS A 61 -13.40 3.71 -15.00
C HIS A 61 -13.54 3.36 -13.52
N GLN A 62 -13.18 2.14 -13.10
CA GLN A 62 -13.31 1.72 -11.70
C GLN A 62 -12.39 2.52 -10.78
N ILE A 63 -11.16 2.78 -11.22
CA ILE A 63 -10.23 3.65 -10.51
C ILE A 63 -10.69 5.11 -10.55
N GLY A 64 -11.28 5.58 -11.66
CA GLY A 64 -11.88 6.91 -11.74
C GLY A 64 -12.93 7.12 -10.64
N LYS A 65 -13.80 6.13 -10.42
CA LYS A 65 -14.75 6.12 -9.29
C LYS A 65 -14.06 6.13 -7.92
N LEU A 66 -12.94 5.42 -7.78
CA LEU A 66 -12.16 5.36 -6.54
C LEU A 66 -11.60 6.73 -6.16
N TYR A 67 -11.10 7.47 -7.14
CA TYR A 67 -10.47 8.77 -6.96
C TYR A 67 -11.40 9.96 -7.21
N ASP A 68 -12.67 9.71 -7.55
CA ASP A 68 -13.67 10.73 -7.89
C ASP A 68 -13.22 11.62 -9.07
N VAL A 69 -12.68 10.98 -10.12
CA VAL A 69 -12.24 11.61 -11.37
C VAL A 69 -12.79 10.87 -12.60
N ASP A 70 -12.73 11.51 -13.76
CA ASP A 70 -13.07 10.86 -15.01
C ASP A 70 -12.04 9.78 -15.40
N ALA A 71 -12.49 8.75 -16.12
CA ALA A 71 -11.61 7.67 -16.59
C ALA A 71 -10.48 8.17 -17.50
N ALA A 72 -10.68 9.28 -18.22
CA ALA A 72 -9.65 9.92 -19.04
C ALA A 72 -8.46 10.44 -18.21
N GLN A 73 -8.62 10.60 -16.90
CA GLN A 73 -7.54 11.00 -15.98
C GLN A 73 -6.75 9.82 -15.43
N VAL A 74 -7.13 8.59 -15.78
CA VAL A 74 -6.57 7.36 -15.23
C VAL A 74 -5.84 6.58 -16.31
N LEU A 75 -4.66 6.04 -15.96
CA LEU A 75 -3.92 5.10 -16.80
C LEU A 75 -3.60 3.83 -16.01
N ALA A 76 -3.67 2.69 -16.68
CA ALA A 76 -3.28 1.39 -16.13
C ALA A 76 -2.07 0.85 -16.89
N VAL A 77 -1.00 0.54 -16.15
CA VAL A 77 0.31 0.13 -16.68
C VAL A 77 0.78 -1.17 -16.02
N SER A 78 1.82 -1.78 -16.58
CA SER A 78 2.28 -3.12 -16.20
C SER A 78 2.82 -3.28 -14.77
N SER A 79 3.23 -2.20 -14.08
CA SER A 79 3.67 -2.26 -12.68
C SER A 79 3.67 -0.88 -12.01
N GLY A 80 3.73 -0.83 -10.68
CA GLY A 80 3.92 0.43 -9.95
C GLY A 80 5.22 1.17 -10.34
N MET A 81 6.29 0.45 -10.63
CA MET A 81 7.54 1.07 -11.10
C MET A 81 7.40 1.64 -12.52
N THR A 82 6.63 0.97 -13.38
CA THR A 82 6.27 1.50 -14.69
C THR A 82 5.46 2.78 -14.55
N ALA A 83 4.55 2.86 -13.58
CA ALA A 83 3.77 4.07 -13.31
C ALA A 83 4.69 5.24 -12.97
N LEU A 84 5.62 5.06 -12.04
CA LEU A 84 6.60 6.10 -11.71
C LEU A 84 7.48 6.49 -12.91
N ASP A 85 8.03 5.51 -13.64
CA ASP A 85 8.92 5.78 -14.79
C ASP A 85 8.20 6.59 -15.89
N VAL A 86 6.96 6.24 -16.25
CA VAL A 86 6.21 7.00 -17.26
C VAL A 86 5.81 8.40 -16.78
N ILE A 87 5.51 8.57 -15.48
CA ILE A 87 5.28 9.90 -14.88
C ILE A 87 6.52 10.76 -15.04
N LEU A 88 7.69 10.26 -14.62
CA LEU A 88 8.94 11.02 -14.68
C LEU A 88 9.30 11.36 -16.12
N ARG A 89 9.23 10.40 -17.06
CA ARG A 89 9.54 10.65 -18.48
C ARG A 89 8.60 11.67 -19.12
N ALA A 90 7.30 11.59 -18.85
CA ALA A 90 6.31 12.44 -19.48
C ALA A 90 6.29 13.86 -18.92
N LEU A 91 6.52 14.02 -17.61
CA LEU A 91 6.25 15.28 -16.93
C LEU A 91 7.48 15.97 -16.33
N VAL A 92 8.60 15.25 -16.14
CA VAL A 92 9.80 15.78 -15.44
C VAL A 92 11.01 15.80 -16.36
N LEU A 93 11.27 14.69 -17.07
CA LEU A 93 12.46 14.51 -17.90
C LEU A 93 12.31 15.09 -19.32
N THR A 94 11.34 15.98 -19.53
CA THR A 94 11.07 16.62 -20.83
C THR A 94 11.91 17.86 -21.07
N HIS A 95 12.54 18.41 -20.02
CA HIS A 95 13.36 19.61 -20.11
C HIS A 95 14.64 19.37 -20.93
N LYS A 96 14.78 20.13 -22.01
CA LYS A 96 15.93 20.02 -22.94
C LYS A 96 17.12 20.89 -22.56
N SER A 97 16.92 21.89 -21.72
CA SER A 97 17.92 22.94 -21.42
C SER A 97 18.65 22.74 -20.09
N ARG A 98 18.16 21.86 -19.22
CA ARG A 98 18.81 21.56 -17.93
C ARG A 98 18.40 20.20 -17.38
N VAL A 99 19.22 19.70 -16.45
CA VAL A 99 18.91 18.51 -15.66
C VAL A 99 17.83 18.87 -14.61
N PRO A 100 16.68 18.18 -14.57
CA PRO A 100 15.64 18.45 -13.58
C PRO A 100 16.07 18.05 -12.17
N THR A 101 15.61 18.79 -11.16
CA THR A 101 15.80 18.50 -9.74
C THR A 101 14.55 17.84 -9.16
N ILE A 102 14.73 16.68 -8.55
CA ILE A 102 13.69 15.91 -7.87
C ILE A 102 13.99 15.88 -6.37
N ILE A 103 13.03 16.26 -5.53
CA ILE A 103 13.10 16.02 -4.08
C ILE A 103 12.29 14.77 -3.75
N ALA A 104 12.84 13.86 -2.96
CA ALA A 104 12.17 12.64 -2.54
C ALA A 104 12.45 12.31 -1.07
N GLY A 105 11.60 11.45 -0.48
CA GLY A 105 11.80 10.94 0.88
C GLY A 105 13.16 10.24 1.07
N ASP A 106 13.68 10.26 2.30
CA ASP A 106 14.81 9.41 2.71
C ASP A 106 14.38 7.95 3.00
N ASP A 107 13.12 7.75 3.35
CA ASP A 107 12.48 6.45 3.53
C ASP A 107 11.44 6.24 2.42
N LEU A 108 11.83 5.47 1.40
CA LEU A 108 11.05 5.16 0.22
C LEU A 108 11.10 3.68 -0.08
N TYR A 109 10.13 3.20 -0.83
CA TYR A 109 10.24 1.89 -1.47
C TYR A 109 11.58 1.72 -2.21
N GLY A 110 12.31 0.65 -1.91
CA GLY A 110 13.63 0.39 -2.52
C GLY A 110 13.66 0.36 -4.05
N GLY A 111 12.54 0.05 -4.73
CA GLY A 111 12.44 0.16 -6.18
C GLY A 111 12.44 1.62 -6.68
N THR A 112 11.78 2.52 -5.96
CA THR A 112 11.80 3.97 -6.19
C THR A 112 13.22 4.50 -6.04
N GLN A 113 13.90 4.17 -4.94
CA GLN A 113 15.30 4.55 -4.71
C GLN A 113 16.20 4.08 -5.87
N ARG A 114 16.05 2.83 -6.30
CA ARG A 114 16.84 2.27 -7.40
C ARG A 114 16.63 3.03 -8.72
N LEU A 115 15.39 3.40 -9.04
CA LEU A 115 15.10 4.17 -10.26
C LEU A 115 15.71 5.58 -10.17
N LEU A 116 15.54 6.26 -9.03
CA LEU A 116 16.08 7.61 -8.82
C LEU A 116 17.61 7.64 -8.89
N THR A 117 18.29 6.70 -8.22
CA THR A 117 19.75 6.55 -8.31
C THR A 117 20.21 6.24 -9.72
N HIS A 118 19.45 5.44 -10.49
CA HIS A 118 19.77 5.18 -11.89
C HIS A 118 19.72 6.46 -12.72
N LEU A 119 18.66 7.28 -12.57
CA LEU A 119 18.53 8.56 -13.27
C LEU A 119 19.66 9.54 -12.89
N GLU A 120 20.01 9.60 -11.62
CA GLU A 120 21.09 10.46 -11.11
C GLU A 120 22.46 10.05 -11.64
N SER A 121 22.80 8.76 -11.57
CA SER A 121 24.10 8.25 -12.06
C SER A 121 24.34 8.48 -13.56
N ARG A 122 23.28 8.75 -14.32
CA ARG A 122 23.30 9.03 -15.76
C ARG A 122 23.10 10.51 -16.08
N ASN A 123 23.07 11.38 -15.06
CA ASN A 123 22.83 12.80 -15.21
C ASN A 123 21.49 13.13 -15.91
N HIS A 124 20.49 12.24 -15.78
CA HIS A 124 19.14 12.47 -16.29
C HIS A 124 18.30 13.31 -15.31
N ALA A 125 18.60 13.24 -14.02
CA ALA A 125 17.98 14.06 -12.97
C ALA A 125 18.97 14.27 -11.83
N ARG A 126 18.82 15.37 -11.07
CA ARG A 126 19.47 15.57 -9.78
C ARG A 126 18.48 15.17 -8.69
N VAL A 127 18.85 14.31 -7.76
CA VAL A 127 17.94 13.82 -6.72
C VAL A 127 18.39 14.29 -5.35
N LEU A 128 17.49 14.91 -4.60
CA LEU A 128 17.73 15.38 -3.24
C LEU A 128 16.83 14.61 -2.29
N HIS A 129 17.43 13.97 -1.30
CA HIS A 129 16.70 13.20 -0.29
C HIS A 129 16.52 14.01 0.99
N VAL A 130 15.34 13.94 1.60
CA VAL A 130 15.02 14.56 2.90
C VAL A 130 13.98 13.73 3.64
N ASP A 131 13.99 13.78 4.97
CA ASP A 131 12.88 13.24 5.77
C ASP A 131 11.63 14.09 5.53
N THR A 132 10.72 13.59 4.68
CA THR A 132 9.47 14.28 4.34
C THR A 132 8.46 14.31 5.48
N ALA A 133 8.68 13.55 6.56
CA ALA A 133 7.90 13.68 7.79
C ALA A 133 8.38 14.86 8.67
N ASN A 134 9.59 15.39 8.41
CA ASN A 134 10.08 16.61 9.02
C ASN A 134 9.80 17.81 8.10
N TYR A 135 8.68 18.49 8.37
CA TYR A 135 8.24 19.64 7.58
C TYR A 135 9.29 20.75 7.47
N ASP A 136 9.96 21.08 8.57
CA ASP A 136 10.91 22.20 8.61
C ASP A 136 12.16 21.89 7.77
N ALA A 137 12.69 20.66 7.89
CA ALA A 137 13.82 20.21 7.08
C ALA A 137 13.47 20.18 5.58
N PHE A 138 12.25 19.74 5.23
CA PHE A 138 11.76 19.79 3.85
C PHE A 138 11.70 21.23 3.32
N VAL A 139 11.11 22.16 4.08
CA VAL A 139 10.96 23.57 3.68
C VAL A 139 12.33 24.23 3.50
N GLU A 140 13.27 23.96 4.40
CA GLU A 140 14.64 24.46 4.32
C GLU A 140 15.32 23.98 3.03
N LEU A 141 15.33 22.67 2.78
CA LEU A 141 15.92 22.11 1.57
C LEU A 141 15.29 22.67 0.30
N PHE A 142 13.95 22.75 0.25
CA PHE A 142 13.22 23.26 -0.90
C PHE A 142 13.60 24.71 -1.21
N LYS A 143 13.68 25.58 -0.20
CA LYS A 143 14.03 27.00 -0.35
C LYS A 143 15.49 27.24 -0.74
N GLN A 144 16.39 26.32 -0.43
CA GLN A 144 17.80 26.39 -0.83
C GLN A 144 18.00 26.11 -2.33
N GLN A 145 17.01 25.51 -3.01
CA GLN A 145 17.14 25.21 -4.43
C GLN A 145 16.64 26.37 -5.29
N GLU A 146 17.41 26.72 -6.33
CA GLU A 146 16.97 27.68 -7.34
C GLU A 146 15.75 27.18 -8.11
N HIS A 147 15.65 25.86 -8.31
CA HIS A 147 14.53 25.21 -8.98
C HIS A 147 14.30 23.80 -8.45
N VAL A 148 13.03 23.44 -8.28
CA VAL A 148 12.55 22.08 -7.99
C VAL A 148 11.50 21.72 -9.02
N ASP A 149 11.74 20.66 -9.79
CA ASP A 149 10.86 20.21 -10.88
C ASP A 149 9.81 19.23 -10.40
N CYS A 150 10.19 18.38 -9.43
CA CYS A 150 9.31 17.36 -8.91
C CYS A 150 9.57 17.12 -7.43
N VAL A 151 8.51 16.93 -6.66
CA VAL A 151 8.53 16.39 -5.31
C VAL A 151 7.78 15.05 -5.33
N LEU A 152 8.48 14.00 -4.92
CA LEU A 152 7.94 12.64 -4.75
C LEU A 152 7.65 12.39 -3.28
N LEU A 153 6.39 12.13 -2.95
CA LEU A 153 5.96 11.85 -1.57
C LEU A 153 5.39 10.43 -1.46
N GLU A 154 5.63 9.79 -0.32
CA GLU A 154 5.06 8.51 0.08
C GLU A 154 4.61 8.67 1.54
N SER A 155 3.35 8.33 1.85
CA SER A 155 2.83 8.41 3.23
C SER A 155 1.66 7.45 3.47
N PRO A 156 1.73 6.59 4.50
CA PRO A 156 2.90 6.31 5.33
C PRO A 156 4.05 5.71 4.52
N THR A 157 5.29 5.91 4.96
CA THR A 157 6.46 5.32 4.31
C THR A 157 6.55 3.82 4.57
N ASN A 158 7.08 3.07 3.60
CA ASN A 158 7.38 1.65 3.74
C ASN A 158 8.90 1.43 3.83
N PRO A 159 9.42 0.92 4.97
CA PRO A 159 8.73 0.15 6.01
C PRO A 159 8.57 0.85 7.38
N LEU A 160 9.06 2.08 7.57
CA LEU A 160 9.10 2.72 8.90
C LEU A 160 7.80 3.38 9.33
N LEU A 161 6.84 3.53 8.40
CA LEU A 161 5.52 4.09 8.66
C LEU A 161 5.57 5.54 9.15
N LYS A 162 6.58 6.30 8.69
CA LYS A 162 6.62 7.76 8.89
C LYS A 162 5.46 8.38 8.11
N VAL A 163 4.88 9.44 8.65
CA VAL A 163 3.73 10.13 8.03
C VAL A 163 4.18 11.50 7.58
N ALA A 164 4.13 11.74 6.27
CA ALA A 164 4.32 13.07 5.70
C ALA A 164 2.99 13.82 5.74
N ASP A 165 3.02 15.09 6.17
CA ASP A 165 1.84 15.97 6.19
C ASP A 165 1.50 16.40 4.76
N LEU A 166 0.85 15.50 4.00
CA LEU A 166 0.56 15.70 2.59
C LEU A 166 -0.18 17.03 2.34
N PRO A 167 -1.28 17.37 3.05
CA PRO A 167 -1.98 18.64 2.83
C PRO A 167 -1.09 19.87 3.05
N ARG A 168 -0.25 19.87 4.08
CA ARG A 168 0.61 21.01 4.39
C ARG A 168 1.79 21.13 3.42
N LEU A 169 2.41 20.00 3.06
CA LEU A 169 3.53 19.96 2.12
C LEU A 169 3.11 20.40 0.73
N THR A 170 2.04 19.83 0.19
CA THR A 170 1.55 20.19 -1.15
C THR A 170 1.13 21.65 -1.22
N HIS A 171 0.44 22.17 -0.20
CA HIS A 171 0.07 23.57 -0.12
C HIS A 171 1.31 24.48 -0.14
N PHE A 172 2.34 24.16 0.64
CA PHE A 172 3.60 24.89 0.65
C PHE A 172 4.30 24.85 -0.71
N ILE A 173 4.42 23.66 -1.32
CA ILE A 173 5.07 23.47 -2.62
C ILE A 173 4.36 24.31 -3.68
N LYS A 174 3.04 24.21 -3.78
CA LYS A 174 2.25 24.94 -4.78
C LYS A 174 2.23 26.45 -4.56
N SER A 175 2.24 26.90 -3.31
CA SER A 175 2.35 28.33 -3.01
C SER A 175 3.75 28.90 -3.34
N SER A 176 4.80 28.07 -3.26
CA SER A 176 6.19 28.49 -3.51
C SER A 176 6.57 28.37 -4.99
N ASN A 177 6.09 27.31 -5.66
CA ASN A 177 6.32 27.04 -7.07
C ASN A 177 5.15 26.19 -7.62
N ASP A 178 4.15 26.84 -8.22
CA ASP A 178 2.97 26.15 -8.78
C ASP A 178 3.34 25.15 -9.90
N ALA A 179 4.42 25.43 -10.63
CA ALA A 179 4.93 24.57 -11.69
C ALA A 179 5.66 23.32 -11.19
N CYS A 180 6.05 23.26 -9.91
CA CYS A 180 6.66 22.07 -9.33
C CYS A 180 5.66 20.91 -9.32
N LEU A 181 5.99 19.80 -9.98
CA LEU A 181 5.16 18.60 -10.00
C LEU A 181 5.16 17.95 -8.61
N VAL A 182 3.99 17.63 -8.08
CA VAL A 182 3.83 16.84 -6.86
C VAL A 182 3.21 15.50 -7.22
N ALA A 183 4.02 14.44 -7.14
CA ALA A 183 3.55 13.06 -7.34
C ALA A 183 3.56 12.28 -6.03
N ILE A 184 2.46 11.60 -5.73
CA ILE A 184 2.27 10.89 -4.46
C ILE A 184 2.08 9.40 -4.73
N ASP A 185 2.94 8.58 -4.13
CA ASP A 185 2.74 7.13 -4.01
C ASP A 185 1.71 6.87 -2.90
N ASN A 186 0.52 6.43 -3.30
CA ASN A 186 -0.59 6.15 -2.37
C ASN A 186 -0.76 4.65 -2.11
N THR A 187 0.22 3.82 -2.47
CA THR A 187 0.10 2.35 -2.41
C THR A 187 -0.20 1.84 -0.99
N MET A 188 0.31 2.49 0.05
CA MET A 188 0.15 2.06 1.46
C MET A 188 -1.26 2.28 2.01
N MET A 189 -2.00 3.26 1.47
CA MET A 189 -3.34 3.62 1.93
C MET A 189 -4.43 3.19 0.94
N SER A 190 -4.08 3.13 -0.34
CA SER A 190 -5.01 3.05 -1.45
C SER A 190 -5.98 4.23 -1.52
N GLY A 191 -6.54 4.48 -2.71
CA GLY A 191 -7.63 5.45 -2.90
C GLY A 191 -8.83 5.24 -1.97
N MET A 192 -8.94 4.06 -1.36
CA MET A 192 -9.98 3.71 -0.39
C MET A 192 -9.84 4.44 0.96
N LEU A 193 -8.60 4.64 1.43
CA LEU A 193 -8.34 5.27 2.74
C LEU A 193 -7.87 6.72 2.62
N CYS A 194 -7.24 7.06 1.50
CA CYS A 194 -6.73 8.40 1.23
C CYS A 194 -6.90 8.73 -0.25
N ASN A 195 -7.41 9.93 -0.56
CA ASN A 195 -7.40 10.47 -1.92
C ASN A 195 -6.52 11.72 -1.95
N PRO A 196 -5.22 11.60 -2.28
CA PRO A 196 -4.30 12.74 -2.24
C PRO A 196 -4.62 13.84 -3.26
N LEU A 197 -5.42 13.60 -4.29
CA LEU A 197 -5.84 14.64 -5.24
C LEU A 197 -6.62 15.77 -4.55
N LYS A 198 -7.24 15.49 -3.40
CA LYS A 198 -7.89 16.50 -2.55
C LYS A 198 -6.91 17.51 -1.93
N PHE A 199 -5.61 17.23 -1.99
CA PHE A 199 -4.56 18.02 -1.38
C PHE A 199 -3.70 18.74 -2.40
N GLN A 200 -4.21 19.12 -3.58
CA GLN A 200 -3.39 19.84 -4.58
C GLN A 200 -2.10 19.07 -4.99
N CYS A 201 -2.13 17.73 -5.02
CA CYS A 201 -1.11 16.96 -5.74
C CYS A 201 -1.50 16.81 -7.22
N ASP A 202 -0.53 16.72 -8.12
CA ASP A 202 -0.81 16.71 -9.56
C ASP A 202 -1.00 15.29 -10.09
N VAL A 203 -0.31 14.33 -9.49
CA VAL A 203 -0.38 12.91 -9.83
C VAL A 203 -0.41 12.07 -8.57
N VAL A 204 -1.29 11.08 -8.54
CA VAL A 204 -1.26 9.96 -7.61
C VAL A 204 -0.91 8.71 -8.39
N TYR A 205 -0.06 7.85 -7.84
CA TYR A 205 0.12 6.53 -8.39
C TYR A 205 0.05 5.45 -7.31
N GLU A 206 -0.36 4.25 -7.72
CA GLU A 206 -0.41 3.07 -6.86
C GLU A 206 0.21 1.88 -7.58
N SER A 207 0.96 1.07 -6.85
CA SER A 207 1.24 -0.30 -7.25
C SER A 207 -0.03 -1.14 -7.07
N ALA A 208 -0.85 -1.25 -8.12
CA ALA A 208 -2.06 -2.08 -8.11
C ALA A 208 -1.82 -3.58 -7.85
N THR A 209 -0.57 -4.05 -7.94
CA THR A 209 -0.12 -5.35 -7.41
C THR A 209 -0.51 -5.58 -5.93
N LYS A 210 -0.69 -4.50 -5.14
CA LYS A 210 -0.95 -4.53 -3.69
C LYS A 210 -2.44 -4.61 -3.39
N TYR A 211 -2.99 -3.64 -2.65
CA TYR A 211 -4.38 -3.65 -2.19
C TYR A 211 -5.41 -3.69 -3.31
N LEU A 212 -5.18 -2.94 -4.40
CA LEU A 212 -6.14 -2.82 -5.51
C LEU A 212 -6.47 -4.20 -6.12
N ASN A 213 -5.45 -4.99 -6.46
CA ASN A 213 -5.66 -6.38 -6.86
C ASN A 213 -5.97 -7.28 -5.65
N GLY A 214 -5.06 -7.35 -4.68
CA GLY A 214 -5.25 -8.06 -3.42
C GLY A 214 -5.06 -9.59 -3.46
N HIS A 215 -4.63 -10.17 -4.58
CA HIS A 215 -4.61 -11.64 -4.77
C HIS A 215 -3.23 -12.21 -5.16
N HIS A 216 -2.17 -11.40 -5.19
CA HIS A 216 -0.80 -11.85 -5.47
C HIS A 216 -0.58 -12.58 -6.81
N ASP A 217 -1.43 -12.33 -7.80
CA ASP A 217 -1.47 -13.04 -9.08
C ASP A 217 -1.20 -12.15 -10.31
N ILE A 218 -1.05 -10.83 -10.13
CA ILE A 218 -0.67 -9.89 -11.19
C ILE A 218 0.33 -8.83 -10.71
N MET A 219 1.08 -8.26 -11.65
CA MET A 219 1.71 -6.95 -11.49
C MET A 219 0.89 -5.90 -12.21
N ALA A 220 0.68 -4.75 -11.55
CA ALA A 220 -0.03 -3.63 -12.14
C ALA A 220 0.38 -2.32 -11.48
N GLY A 221 0.29 -1.23 -12.23
CA GLY A 221 0.42 0.14 -11.76
C GLY A 221 -0.77 0.97 -12.22
N ILE A 222 -1.18 1.91 -11.40
CA ILE A 222 -2.24 2.87 -11.69
C ILE A 222 -1.67 4.27 -11.55
N VAL A 223 -1.98 5.13 -12.52
CA VAL A 223 -1.69 6.56 -12.48
C VAL A 223 -3.03 7.30 -12.53
N VAL A 224 -3.21 8.24 -11.62
CA VAL A 224 -4.38 9.12 -11.56
C VAL A 224 -3.89 10.56 -11.55
N THR A 225 -4.32 11.35 -12.52
CA THR A 225 -3.84 12.73 -12.68
C THR A 225 -4.90 13.73 -12.26
N ARG A 226 -4.48 14.95 -11.87
CA ARG A 226 -5.42 16.04 -11.55
C ARG A 226 -6.19 16.51 -12.79
N THR A 227 -5.58 16.46 -13.97
CA THR A 227 -6.18 16.98 -15.20
C THR A 227 -6.07 15.99 -16.36
N PRO A 228 -7.07 15.94 -17.28
CA PRO A 228 -7.02 15.07 -18.45
C PRO A 228 -5.80 15.34 -19.35
N LYS A 229 -5.33 16.59 -19.42
CA LYS A 229 -4.14 16.97 -20.20
C LYS A 229 -2.89 16.22 -19.72
N MET A 230 -2.68 16.14 -18.40
CA MET A 230 -1.55 15.40 -17.84
C MET A 230 -1.65 13.90 -18.13
N ALA A 231 -2.85 13.32 -18.03
CA ALA A 231 -3.06 11.93 -18.42
C ALA A 231 -2.73 11.70 -19.91
N GLN A 232 -3.05 12.64 -20.80
CA GLN A 232 -2.70 12.55 -22.21
C GLN A 232 -1.19 12.59 -22.46
N GLU A 233 -0.45 13.43 -21.73
CA GLU A 233 1.02 13.49 -21.80
C GLU A 233 1.66 12.19 -21.33
N ILE A 234 1.18 11.61 -20.22
CA ILE A 234 1.65 10.31 -19.73
C ILE A 234 1.21 9.17 -20.66
N TYR A 235 0.00 9.24 -21.21
CA TYR A 235 -0.52 8.27 -22.17
C TYR A 235 0.37 8.13 -23.40
N PHE A 236 0.86 9.27 -23.93
CA PHE A 236 1.80 9.25 -25.04
C PHE A 236 3.01 8.37 -24.71
N MET A 237 3.61 8.56 -23.53
CA MET A 237 4.72 7.74 -23.08
C MET A 237 4.33 6.26 -22.93
N VAL A 238 3.21 5.95 -22.28
CA VAL A 238 2.70 4.57 -22.11
C VAL A 238 2.53 3.87 -23.46
N ASN A 239 1.97 4.56 -24.45
CA ASN A 239 1.74 4.00 -25.78
C ASN A 239 3.06 3.81 -26.54
N SER A 240 3.97 4.78 -26.46
CA SER A 240 5.29 4.76 -27.11
C SER A 240 6.21 3.67 -26.54
N THR A 241 6.19 3.43 -25.23
CA THR A 241 6.98 2.37 -24.58
C THR A 241 6.26 1.02 -24.56
N GLY A 242 4.98 0.98 -24.93
CA GLY A 242 4.18 -0.23 -24.94
C GLY A 242 3.92 -0.82 -23.55
N SER A 243 3.78 0.04 -22.54
CA SER A 243 3.77 -0.37 -21.13
C SER A 243 2.38 -0.39 -20.48
N GLY A 244 1.31 -0.32 -21.29
CA GLY A 244 -0.06 -0.45 -20.83
C GLY A 244 -0.33 -1.83 -20.21
N LEU A 245 -1.25 -1.89 -19.24
CA LEU A 245 -1.62 -3.14 -18.57
C LEU A 245 -2.22 -4.14 -19.57
N SER A 246 -1.89 -5.42 -19.41
CA SER A 246 -2.39 -6.49 -20.28
C SER A 246 -3.92 -6.66 -20.11
N PRO A 247 -4.66 -7.13 -21.13
CA PRO A 247 -6.10 -7.33 -21.01
C PRO A 247 -6.49 -8.34 -19.91
N PHE A 248 -5.71 -9.41 -19.75
CA PHE A 248 -5.98 -10.43 -18.73
C PHE A 248 -5.73 -9.90 -17.31
N ASP A 249 -4.61 -9.21 -17.10
CA ASP A 249 -4.33 -8.57 -15.80
C ASP A 249 -5.33 -7.47 -15.48
N SER A 250 -5.80 -6.75 -16.50
CA SER A 250 -6.87 -5.75 -16.35
C SER A 250 -8.17 -6.40 -15.83
N TRP A 251 -8.54 -7.55 -16.38
CA TRP A 251 -9.71 -8.29 -15.91
C TRP A 251 -9.55 -8.79 -14.46
N LEU A 252 -8.38 -9.35 -14.11
CA LEU A 252 -8.07 -9.77 -12.74
C LEU A 252 -8.10 -8.59 -11.77
N LEU A 253 -7.57 -7.43 -12.17
CA LEU A 253 -7.62 -6.21 -11.37
C LEU A 253 -9.06 -5.74 -11.12
N VAL A 254 -9.92 -5.73 -12.14
CA VAL A 254 -11.36 -5.43 -11.96
C VAL A 254 -12.00 -6.41 -10.98
N ARG A 255 -11.67 -7.70 -11.07
CA ARG A 255 -12.15 -8.72 -10.11
C ARG A 255 -11.68 -8.42 -8.69
N GLY A 256 -10.43 -8.04 -8.51
CA GLY A 256 -9.85 -7.65 -7.21
C GLY A 256 -10.50 -6.42 -6.60
N LEU A 257 -10.73 -5.37 -7.39
CA LEU A 257 -11.31 -4.10 -6.94
C LEU A 257 -12.70 -4.27 -6.30
N LYS A 258 -13.49 -5.22 -6.79
CA LYS A 258 -14.84 -5.50 -6.26
C LYS A 258 -14.84 -5.95 -4.80
N THR A 259 -13.75 -6.53 -4.31
CA THR A 259 -13.61 -6.98 -2.92
C THR A 259 -12.71 -6.08 -2.08
N LEU A 260 -12.19 -4.97 -2.63
CA LEU A 260 -11.28 -4.05 -1.94
C LEU A 260 -11.84 -3.60 -0.59
N GLY A 261 -13.11 -3.20 -0.52
CA GLY A 261 -13.71 -2.69 0.71
C GLY A 261 -13.79 -3.71 1.83
N VAL A 262 -14.23 -4.93 1.54
CA VAL A 262 -14.33 -6.00 2.55
C VAL A 262 -12.94 -6.51 2.96
N ARG A 263 -12.01 -6.62 2.02
CA ARG A 263 -10.63 -7.05 2.31
C ARG A 263 -9.93 -6.03 3.20
N LEU A 264 -9.91 -4.76 2.78
CA LEU A 264 -9.18 -3.72 3.50
C LEU A 264 -9.77 -3.44 4.89
N TYR A 265 -11.09 -3.59 5.07
CA TYR A 265 -11.69 -3.54 6.39
C TYR A 265 -11.14 -4.63 7.31
N GLN A 266 -11.18 -5.90 6.88
CA GLN A 266 -10.69 -7.03 7.68
C GLN A 266 -9.18 -6.92 7.95
N GLN A 267 -8.39 -6.51 6.95
CA GLN A 267 -6.95 -6.32 7.09
C GLN A 267 -6.63 -5.21 8.12
N GLN A 268 -7.34 -4.08 8.09
CA GLN A 268 -7.19 -3.00 9.08
C GLN A 268 -7.57 -3.47 10.49
N HIS A 269 -8.69 -4.20 10.61
CA HIS A 269 -9.10 -4.78 11.88
C HIS A 269 -8.03 -5.72 12.45
N ASN A 270 -7.50 -6.63 11.62
CA ASN A 270 -6.43 -7.54 12.03
C ASN A 270 -5.17 -6.78 12.45
N ALA A 271 -4.78 -5.74 11.71
CA ALA A 271 -3.64 -4.90 12.05
C ALA A 271 -3.82 -4.14 13.37
N MET A 272 -5.02 -3.61 13.65
CA MET A 272 -5.35 -2.97 14.92
C MET A 272 -5.24 -3.94 16.10
N VAL A 273 -5.80 -5.15 15.98
CA VAL A 273 -5.73 -6.16 17.06
C VAL A 273 -4.30 -6.64 17.27
N LEU A 274 -3.56 -6.94 16.19
CA LEU A 274 -2.16 -7.38 16.28
C LEU A 274 -1.26 -6.31 16.89
N SER A 275 -1.36 -5.06 16.44
CA SER A 275 -0.53 -3.97 16.96
C SER A 275 -0.77 -3.71 18.45
N HIS A 276 -2.03 -3.72 18.90
CA HIS A 276 -2.36 -3.62 20.33
C HIS A 276 -1.89 -4.83 21.13
N TRP A 277 -1.98 -6.04 20.58
CA TRP A 277 -1.46 -7.25 21.22
C TRP A 277 0.07 -7.19 21.36
N LEU A 278 0.78 -6.73 20.33
CA LEU A 278 2.24 -6.54 20.35
C LEU A 278 2.66 -5.55 21.44
N GLU A 279 1.99 -4.41 21.57
CA GLU A 279 2.28 -3.44 22.63
C GLU A 279 1.91 -3.96 24.02
N ASN A 280 0.64 -4.34 24.21
CA ASN A 280 0.07 -4.56 25.54
C ASN A 280 0.45 -5.92 26.12
N SER A 281 0.32 -6.99 25.31
CA SER A 281 0.59 -8.36 25.77
C SER A 281 2.06 -8.74 25.58
N CYS A 282 2.65 -8.40 24.45
CA CYS A 282 4.03 -8.79 24.15
C CYS A 282 5.08 -7.76 24.58
N GLY A 283 4.70 -6.55 24.97
CA GLY A 283 5.64 -5.55 25.50
C GLY A 283 6.54 -4.90 24.45
N PHE A 284 6.16 -4.90 23.17
CA PHE A 284 6.86 -4.16 22.11
C PHE A 284 6.51 -2.67 22.16
N VAL A 285 6.89 -2.01 23.24
CA VAL A 285 6.62 -0.58 23.51
C VAL A 285 7.93 0.18 23.58
N ASP A 286 8.02 1.27 22.80
CA ASP A 286 9.20 2.13 22.78
C ASP A 286 9.50 2.69 24.19
N LYS A 287 10.70 2.40 24.70
CA LYS A 287 11.22 3.05 25.90
C LYS A 287 12.01 4.27 25.46
N LYS A 288 11.37 5.44 25.57
CA LYS A 288 11.98 6.74 25.22
C LYS A 288 13.41 6.85 25.77
N GLY A 289 14.36 7.15 24.88
CA GLY A 289 15.77 7.33 25.21
C GLY A 289 16.60 6.05 25.29
N VAL A 290 16.01 4.88 25.03
CA VAL A 290 16.72 3.59 25.02
C VAL A 290 16.87 3.11 23.58
N LYS A 291 18.05 3.32 22.99
CA LYS A 291 18.37 2.82 21.64
C LYS A 291 18.25 1.29 21.62
N GLY A 292 17.58 0.75 20.60
CA GLY A 292 17.36 -0.68 20.47
C GLY A 292 16.28 -1.25 21.41
N SER A 293 15.44 -0.42 22.04
CA SER A 293 14.29 -0.96 22.77
C SER A 293 13.28 -1.58 21.80
N PRO A 294 12.70 -2.75 22.13
CA PRO A 294 11.62 -3.33 21.33
C PRO A 294 10.47 -2.32 21.17
N ARG A 295 9.92 -2.19 19.96
CA ARG A 295 8.85 -1.22 19.69
C ARG A 295 7.95 -1.68 18.55
N THR A 296 6.68 -1.31 18.61
CA THR A 296 5.74 -1.47 17.51
C THR A 296 5.59 -0.15 16.77
N ARG A 297 5.59 -0.20 15.44
CA ARG A 297 5.32 0.90 14.52
C ARG A 297 4.02 0.60 13.80
N PHE A 298 2.99 1.36 14.13
CA PHE A 298 1.74 1.33 13.41
C PHE A 298 1.02 2.66 13.56
N VAL A 299 0.65 3.29 12.46
CA VAL A 299 -0.01 4.61 12.45
C VAL A 299 -1.39 4.61 13.10
N GLY A 300 -1.99 3.43 13.32
CA GLY A 300 -3.24 3.27 14.06
C GLY A 300 -3.10 3.26 15.58
N LEU A 301 -1.88 3.16 16.12
CA LEU A 301 -1.63 3.18 17.56
C LEU A 301 -1.51 4.62 18.07
N LYS A 302 -2.16 4.93 19.19
CA LYS A 302 -2.04 6.24 19.87
C LYS A 302 -0.61 6.56 20.34
N SER A 303 0.23 5.53 20.52
CA SER A 303 1.65 5.66 20.85
C SER A 303 2.49 6.14 19.66
N HIS A 304 1.98 6.03 18.42
CA HIS A 304 2.69 6.47 17.24
C HIS A 304 2.85 7.99 17.23
N PRO A 305 4.06 8.54 17.03
CA PRO A 305 4.30 9.98 17.11
C PRO A 305 3.41 10.82 16.17
N GLN A 306 3.11 10.28 14.98
CA GLN A 306 2.23 10.93 14.01
C GLN A 306 0.78 10.39 13.99
N PHE A 307 0.28 9.77 15.06
CA PHE A 307 -1.10 9.23 15.12
C PHE A 307 -2.17 10.28 14.76
N GLU A 308 -2.15 11.43 15.45
CA GLU A 308 -3.15 12.49 15.21
C GLU A 308 -3.03 13.09 13.81
N LEU A 309 -1.80 13.28 13.32
CA LEU A 309 -1.55 13.75 11.95
C LEU A 309 -2.13 12.76 10.93
N HIS A 310 -1.81 11.47 11.07
CA HIS A 310 -2.32 10.44 10.17
C HIS A 310 -3.85 10.39 10.15
N LYS A 311 -4.47 10.39 11.33
CA LYS A 311 -5.93 10.37 11.49
C LYS A 311 -6.61 11.62 10.88
N SER A 312 -5.91 12.75 10.81
CA SER A 312 -6.51 14.01 10.35
C SER A 312 -6.93 14.01 8.87
N PHE A 313 -6.34 13.15 8.03
CA PHE A 313 -6.62 13.13 6.58
C PHE A 313 -6.81 11.73 5.98
N ASN A 314 -6.74 10.66 6.76
CA ASN A 314 -6.98 9.28 6.33
C ASN A 314 -8.24 8.70 7.00
N SER A 315 -9.01 7.88 6.28
CA SER A 315 -10.24 7.25 6.83
C SER A 315 -9.99 5.93 7.58
N GLY A 316 -8.74 5.48 7.67
CA GLY A 316 -8.33 4.31 8.45
C GLY A 316 -6.81 4.10 8.42
N PRO A 317 -6.25 3.23 9.27
CA PRO A 317 -4.80 3.13 9.51
C PRO A 317 -4.01 2.31 8.49
N GLY A 318 -4.67 1.70 7.49
CA GLY A 318 -4.04 0.70 6.63
C GLY A 318 -3.76 -0.61 7.37
N ALA A 319 -3.01 -1.52 6.76
CA ALA A 319 -2.82 -2.88 7.30
C ALA A 319 -1.38 -3.38 7.28
N VAL A 320 -0.43 -2.47 7.11
CA VAL A 320 1.00 -2.76 7.26
C VAL A 320 1.45 -2.19 8.60
N LEU A 321 2.08 -3.04 9.41
CA LEU A 321 2.72 -2.64 10.65
C LEU A 321 4.13 -3.24 10.71
N SER A 322 4.99 -2.67 11.54
CA SER A 322 6.32 -3.22 11.78
C SER A 322 6.65 -3.20 13.26
N PHE A 323 7.61 -4.00 13.69
CA PHE A 323 8.13 -3.96 15.05
C PHE A 323 9.62 -4.31 15.05
N GLU A 324 10.31 -3.83 16.07
CA GLU A 324 11.74 -4.05 16.30
C GLU A 324 11.91 -4.91 17.54
N THR A 325 12.87 -5.82 17.53
CA THR A 325 13.20 -6.67 18.68
C THR A 325 14.38 -6.11 19.48
N GLY A 326 15.07 -5.10 18.97
CA GLY A 326 16.36 -4.65 19.48
C GLY A 326 17.53 -5.58 19.12
N SER A 327 17.27 -6.67 18.36
CA SER A 327 18.27 -7.68 18.06
C SER A 327 18.03 -8.33 16.70
N TYR A 328 18.98 -8.11 15.79
CA TYR A 328 18.98 -8.74 14.48
C TYR A 328 18.81 -10.27 14.57
N GLU A 329 19.49 -10.92 15.51
CA GLU A 329 19.44 -12.38 15.64
C GLU A 329 18.05 -12.88 16.07
N HIS A 330 17.36 -12.17 16.97
CA HIS A 330 16.00 -12.54 17.36
C HIS A 330 15.03 -12.35 16.20
N SER A 331 15.11 -11.22 15.48
CA SER A 331 14.28 -10.98 14.30
C SER A 331 14.54 -12.02 13.19
N ARG A 332 15.81 -12.38 12.96
CA ARG A 332 16.18 -13.41 11.98
C ARG A 332 15.64 -14.79 12.36
N ARG A 333 15.76 -15.18 13.64
CA ARG A 333 15.20 -16.45 14.15
C ARG A 333 13.69 -16.47 14.04
N LEU A 334 13.02 -15.37 14.39
CA LEU A 334 11.57 -15.24 14.29
C LEU A 334 11.09 -15.46 12.84
N VAL A 335 11.62 -14.68 11.90
CA VAL A 335 11.19 -14.75 10.49
C VAL A 335 11.59 -16.08 9.83
N SER A 336 12.60 -16.77 10.35
CA SER A 336 13.04 -18.09 9.86
C SER A 336 12.45 -19.26 10.67
N SER A 337 11.55 -18.99 11.62
CA SER A 337 11.04 -20.02 12.52
C SER A 337 10.21 -21.05 11.76
N ARG A 338 10.43 -22.33 12.06
CA ARG A 338 9.63 -23.44 11.49
C ARG A 338 8.24 -23.53 12.12
N LYS A 339 7.95 -22.74 13.15
CA LYS A 339 6.64 -22.67 13.78
C LYS A 339 5.65 -21.84 12.98
N ILE A 340 6.14 -20.92 12.15
CA ILE A 340 5.33 -20.13 11.25
C ILE A 340 4.69 -21.03 10.19
N LYS A 341 3.36 -21.09 10.19
CA LYS A 341 2.54 -21.88 9.26
C LYS A 341 1.56 -21.02 8.47
N ILE A 342 1.17 -19.86 9.00
CA ILE A 342 0.20 -18.96 8.39
C ILE A 342 0.91 -17.76 7.79
N TRP A 343 1.84 -17.13 8.53
CA TRP A 343 2.58 -15.99 8.02
C TRP A 343 3.52 -16.39 6.87
N ALA A 344 3.21 -16.00 5.64
CA ALA A 344 4.09 -16.29 4.52
C ALA A 344 5.36 -15.41 4.60
N VAL A 345 6.54 -16.04 4.65
CA VAL A 345 7.83 -15.34 4.60
C VAL A 345 8.11 -14.88 3.17
N THR A 346 7.67 -13.67 2.82
CA THR A 346 7.84 -13.12 1.47
C THR A 346 7.83 -11.59 1.46
N VAL A 347 8.29 -11.02 0.34
CA VAL A 347 8.13 -9.59 0.05
C VAL A 347 6.71 -9.29 -0.43
N SER A 348 6.43 -8.02 -0.75
CA SER A 348 5.08 -7.50 -1.08
C SER A 348 4.20 -7.23 0.16
N PHE A 349 2.96 -6.82 -0.08
CA PHE A 349 1.90 -6.57 0.91
C PHE A 349 0.56 -6.36 0.21
N GLY A 350 -0.52 -6.26 0.99
CA GLY A 350 -1.84 -5.84 0.53
C GLY A 350 -2.72 -6.95 -0.04
N CYS A 351 -2.26 -8.21 -0.01
CA CYS A 351 -3.07 -9.35 -0.39
C CYS A 351 -3.87 -9.94 0.76
N VAL A 352 -4.78 -10.86 0.42
CA VAL A 352 -5.60 -11.59 1.38
C VAL A 352 -4.80 -12.46 2.35
N ASN A 353 -3.56 -12.84 2.01
CA ASN A 353 -2.69 -13.64 2.86
C ASN A 353 -1.78 -12.75 3.73
N SER A 354 -1.59 -13.16 4.98
CA SER A 354 -0.70 -12.50 5.92
C SER A 354 0.77 -12.78 5.62
N LEU A 355 1.61 -11.74 5.60
CA LEU A 355 3.03 -11.84 5.23
C LEU A 355 3.94 -11.32 6.34
N ILE A 356 5.08 -11.97 6.53
CA ILE A 356 6.14 -11.55 7.45
C ILE A 356 7.46 -11.38 6.68
N SER A 357 8.23 -10.35 7.00
CA SER A 357 9.49 -10.08 6.31
C SER A 357 10.47 -9.28 7.17
N MET A 358 11.77 -9.38 6.85
CA MET A 358 12.80 -8.44 7.31
C MET A 358 13.18 -7.51 6.15
N PRO A 359 12.69 -6.25 6.11
CA PRO A 359 12.89 -5.37 4.95
C PRO A 359 14.36 -5.23 4.54
N CYS A 360 15.27 -5.00 5.48
CA CYS A 360 16.71 -4.82 5.25
C CYS A 360 17.41 -6.04 4.62
N LYS A 361 16.86 -7.25 4.77
CA LYS A 361 17.40 -8.48 4.16
C LYS A 361 16.62 -8.96 2.93
N MET A 362 15.48 -8.34 2.64
CA MET A 362 14.57 -8.77 1.58
C MET A 362 14.26 -7.60 0.64
N SER A 363 13.19 -6.85 0.88
CA SER A 363 12.71 -5.82 -0.05
C SER A 363 13.63 -4.61 -0.22
N HIS A 364 14.42 -4.28 0.80
CA HIS A 364 15.34 -3.14 0.85
C HIS A 364 16.81 -3.58 0.81
N ALA A 365 17.09 -4.86 0.55
CA ALA A 365 18.46 -5.38 0.43
C ALA A 365 19.25 -4.73 -0.72
N ALA A 366 18.56 -4.15 -1.71
CA ALA A 366 19.18 -3.43 -2.81
C ALA A 366 19.65 -2.02 -2.43
N ILE A 367 19.28 -1.49 -1.26
CA ILE A 367 19.80 -0.21 -0.76
C ILE A 367 21.18 -0.47 -0.17
N ASP A 368 22.16 0.34 -0.59
CA ASP A 368 23.54 0.23 -0.15
C ASP A 368 23.64 0.20 1.40
N PRO A 369 24.41 -0.73 2.00
CA PRO A 369 24.55 -0.82 3.45
C PRO A 369 25.00 0.48 4.14
N ALA A 370 25.89 1.25 3.51
CA ALA A 370 26.35 2.52 4.08
C ALA A 370 25.21 3.55 4.08
N LEU A 371 24.41 3.59 3.01
CA LEU A 371 23.24 4.46 2.94
C LEU A 371 22.14 4.05 3.95
N ARG A 372 21.95 2.74 4.18
CA ARG A 372 21.03 2.25 5.21
C ARG A 372 21.49 2.64 6.61
N GLN A 373 22.80 2.58 6.87
CA GLN A 373 23.39 3.02 8.13
C GLN A 373 23.28 4.54 8.32
N GLU A 374 23.54 5.32 7.27
CA GLU A 374 23.39 6.78 7.26
C GLU A 374 21.95 7.20 7.59
N ARG A 375 20.96 6.49 7.06
CA ARG A 375 19.53 6.72 7.29
C ARG A 375 18.98 6.02 8.54
N ASP A 376 19.84 5.44 9.39
CA ASP A 376 19.51 4.71 10.63
C ASP A 376 18.39 3.68 10.44
N PHE A 377 18.44 2.92 9.33
CA PHE A 377 17.47 1.85 9.08
C PHE A 377 17.64 0.71 10.11
N PRO A 378 16.57 0.35 10.86
CA PRO A 378 16.62 -0.75 11.81
C PRO A 378 16.82 -2.09 11.08
N GLU A 379 17.99 -2.72 11.25
CA GLU A 379 18.33 -4.03 10.67
C GLU A 379 17.49 -5.18 11.26
N ASP A 380 16.96 -5.00 12.46
CA ASP A 380 16.11 -5.95 13.18
C ASP A 380 14.61 -5.73 12.93
N LEU A 381 14.24 -4.80 12.05
CA LEU A 381 12.84 -4.52 11.74
C LEU A 381 12.15 -5.75 11.13
N VAL A 382 11.06 -6.17 11.76
CA VAL A 382 10.12 -7.17 11.24
C VAL A 382 8.88 -6.46 10.77
N ARG A 383 8.51 -6.66 9.50
CA ARG A 383 7.31 -6.08 8.91
C ARG A 383 6.23 -7.15 8.75
N LEU A 384 5.05 -6.85 9.28
CA LEU A 384 3.85 -7.66 9.13
C LEU A 384 2.87 -6.96 8.18
N CYS A 385 2.39 -7.73 7.21
CA CYS A 385 1.34 -7.29 6.30
C CYS A 385 0.12 -8.14 6.59
N CYS A 386 -0.90 -7.56 7.23
CA CYS A 386 -2.04 -8.33 7.71
C CYS A 386 -2.98 -8.68 6.55
N GLY A 387 -3.30 -9.97 6.45
CA GLY A 387 -4.32 -10.52 5.55
C GLY A 387 -5.70 -10.54 6.19
N ILE A 388 -6.57 -11.40 5.68
CA ILE A 388 -7.97 -11.54 6.13
C ILE A 388 -8.23 -12.81 6.94
N GLU A 389 -7.18 -13.50 7.37
CA GLU A 389 -7.29 -14.70 8.20
C GLU A 389 -7.92 -14.41 9.58
N ASN A 390 -8.26 -15.47 10.31
CA ASN A 390 -8.71 -15.34 11.69
C ASN A 390 -7.60 -14.72 12.55
N ILE A 391 -7.93 -13.63 13.22
CA ILE A 391 -6.98 -12.87 14.01
C ILE A 391 -6.30 -13.68 15.12
N ALA A 392 -7.01 -14.61 15.75
CA ALA A 392 -6.46 -15.44 16.81
C ALA A 392 -5.43 -16.44 16.28
N ASP A 393 -5.66 -16.95 15.07
CA ASP A 393 -4.73 -17.87 14.42
C ASP A 393 -3.44 -17.13 14.03
N LEU A 394 -3.56 -15.89 13.53
CA LEU A 394 -2.41 -15.03 13.25
C LEU A 394 -1.59 -14.71 14.51
N GLN A 395 -2.26 -14.39 15.62
CA GLN A 395 -1.59 -14.13 16.91
C GLN A 395 -0.90 -15.40 17.43
N ASN A 396 -1.57 -16.55 17.38
CA ASN A 396 -1.01 -17.83 17.83
C ASN A 396 0.21 -18.25 17.00
N ASP A 397 0.12 -18.18 15.67
CA ASP A 397 1.22 -18.54 14.78
C ASP A 397 2.46 -17.66 15.03
N LEU A 398 2.23 -16.36 15.23
CA LEU A 398 3.31 -15.41 15.57
C LEU A 398 3.86 -15.65 16.97
N LEU A 399 3.01 -15.96 17.96
CA LEU A 399 3.41 -16.27 19.33
C LEU A 399 4.27 -17.53 19.40
N GLU A 400 3.87 -18.61 18.73
CA GLU A 400 4.68 -19.84 18.65
C GLU A 400 6.07 -19.56 18.05
N ALA A 401 6.12 -18.73 17.01
CA ALA A 401 7.36 -18.32 16.39
C ALA A 401 8.22 -17.41 17.31
N MET A 402 7.61 -16.55 18.11
CA MET A 402 8.31 -15.73 19.11
C MET A 402 8.88 -16.56 20.26
N ILE A 403 8.19 -17.63 20.65
CA ILE A 403 8.71 -18.59 21.65
C ILE A 403 9.92 -19.33 21.09
N ASP A 404 9.81 -19.85 19.86
CA ASP A 404 10.91 -20.54 19.16
C ASP A 404 12.13 -19.63 18.93
N ALA A 405 11.90 -18.34 18.69
CA ALA A 405 12.94 -17.33 18.53
C ALA A 405 13.55 -16.83 19.85
N ASP A 406 13.14 -17.38 20.99
CA ASP A 406 13.58 -17.02 22.33
C ASP A 406 13.28 -15.55 22.71
N ILE A 407 12.15 -15.02 22.22
CA ILE A 407 11.67 -13.66 22.49
C ILE A 407 10.64 -13.67 23.64
N ILE A 408 9.71 -14.63 23.59
CA ILE A 408 8.57 -14.73 24.51
C ILE A 408 8.63 -16.06 25.26
N GLU A 409 8.25 -16.02 26.53
CA GLU A 409 7.99 -17.18 27.37
C GLU A 409 6.53 -17.14 27.84
N LEU A 410 5.84 -18.27 27.78
CA LEU A 410 4.50 -18.40 28.36
C LEU A 410 4.59 -18.90 29.80
N ARG A 411 3.85 -18.25 30.70
CA ARG A 411 3.74 -18.60 32.12
C ARG A 411 2.29 -18.84 32.51
N ASP A 412 2.08 -19.39 33.70
CA ASP A 412 0.75 -19.61 34.29
C ASP A 412 -0.18 -20.40 33.35
N GLU A 413 0.32 -21.53 32.84
CA GLU A 413 -0.41 -22.38 31.87
C GLU A 413 -0.80 -21.63 30.58
N GLY A 414 -0.01 -20.63 30.18
CA GLY A 414 -0.24 -19.84 28.97
C GLY A 414 -1.10 -18.59 29.16
N LYS A 415 -1.52 -18.30 30.39
CA LYS A 415 -2.33 -17.10 30.74
C LYS A 415 -1.50 -15.82 30.75
N THR A 416 -0.18 -15.93 30.89
CA THR A 416 0.72 -14.79 31.01
C THR A 416 1.83 -14.89 29.97
N ILE A 417 2.11 -13.77 29.30
CA ILE A 417 3.26 -13.60 28.40
C ILE A 417 4.37 -12.86 29.17
N TYR A 418 5.58 -13.41 29.11
CA TYR A 418 6.82 -12.77 29.56
C TYR A 418 7.71 -12.48 28.36
N ASN A 419 8.05 -11.20 28.13
CA ASN A 419 9.02 -10.81 27.11
C ASN A 419 10.44 -10.82 27.68
N LYS A 420 11.26 -11.75 27.17
CA LYS A 420 12.63 -11.95 27.62
C LYS A 420 13.56 -10.79 27.27
N LEU A 421 13.22 -10.00 26.25
CA LEU A 421 14.05 -8.90 25.76
C LEU A 421 14.04 -7.68 26.69
N ASN A 422 12.95 -7.48 27.43
CA ASN A 422 12.77 -6.27 28.23
C ASN A 422 12.10 -6.49 29.60
N GLY A 423 11.80 -7.74 29.96
CA GLY A 423 11.21 -8.13 31.24
C GLY A 423 9.72 -7.85 31.37
N HIS A 424 9.02 -7.46 30.29
CA HIS A 424 7.58 -7.16 30.33
C HIS A 424 6.77 -8.40 30.68
N ILE A 425 5.79 -8.26 31.57
CA ILE A 425 4.86 -9.33 31.96
C ILE A 425 3.44 -8.79 31.79
N ALA A 426 2.61 -9.49 31.01
CA ALA A 426 1.22 -9.12 30.82
C ALA A 426 0.35 -10.34 30.52
N THR A 427 -0.97 -10.18 30.67
CA THR A 427 -1.94 -11.21 30.30
C THR A 427 -1.85 -11.53 28.81
N ASN A 428 -1.92 -12.82 28.50
CA ASN A 428 -2.04 -13.30 27.13
C ASN A 428 -3.46 -13.01 26.60
N THR A 429 -3.58 -12.07 25.67
CA THR A 429 -4.86 -11.64 25.09
C THR A 429 -5.13 -12.25 23.71
N VAL A 430 -4.42 -13.31 23.33
CA VAL A 430 -4.72 -14.05 22.08
C VAL A 430 -6.21 -14.40 22.01
N GLY A 431 -6.81 -14.11 20.86
CA GLY A 431 -8.23 -14.36 20.61
C GLY A 431 -9.18 -13.32 21.18
N GLN A 432 -8.69 -12.34 21.95
CA GLN A 432 -9.42 -11.09 22.15
C GLN A 432 -9.40 -10.27 20.85
N GLY A 433 -10.50 -9.56 20.57
CA GLY A 433 -10.68 -8.84 19.32
C GLY A 433 -11.15 -9.69 18.16
N LYS A 434 -11.66 -10.91 18.39
CA LYS A 434 -12.44 -11.63 17.36
C LYS A 434 -13.70 -10.83 17.04
N LEU A 435 -14.02 -10.72 15.75
CA LEU A 435 -15.32 -10.18 15.33
C LEU A 435 -16.43 -11.12 15.83
N PRO A 436 -17.56 -10.57 16.30
CA PRO A 436 -18.73 -11.38 16.60
C PRO A 436 -19.21 -12.09 15.33
N ASN A 437 -19.84 -13.25 15.49
CA ASN A 437 -20.57 -13.83 14.36
C ASN A 437 -21.81 -12.99 14.04
N ILE A 438 -22.39 -13.19 12.85
CA ILE A 438 -23.52 -12.36 12.40
C ILE A 438 -24.75 -12.44 13.32
N TYR A 439 -24.98 -13.57 14.00
CA TYR A 439 -26.08 -13.68 14.96
C TYR A 439 -25.78 -12.90 16.24
N GLU A 440 -24.56 -12.99 16.76
CA GLU A 440 -24.12 -12.20 17.92
C GLU A 440 -24.22 -10.70 17.64
N GLU A 441 -23.82 -10.26 16.44
CA GLU A 441 -23.89 -8.84 16.04
C GLU A 441 -25.35 -8.32 16.02
N PHE A 442 -26.28 -9.08 15.43
CA PHE A 442 -27.66 -8.63 15.28
C PHE A 442 -28.54 -8.85 16.51
N PHE A 443 -28.29 -9.91 17.28
CA PHE A 443 -29.14 -10.29 18.41
C PHE A 443 -28.52 -10.00 19.78
N SER A 444 -27.24 -9.58 19.82
CA SER A 444 -26.50 -9.35 21.08
C SER A 444 -26.51 -10.54 22.04
N GLN A 445 -26.66 -11.76 21.51
CA GLN A 445 -26.72 -13.03 22.24
C GLN A 445 -26.00 -14.12 21.43
N ASP A 446 -25.38 -15.09 22.11
CA ASP A 446 -24.83 -16.27 21.44
C ASP A 446 -25.97 -17.25 21.11
N LEU A 447 -26.51 -17.11 19.89
CA LEU A 447 -27.55 -17.98 19.38
C LEU A 447 -27.00 -19.28 18.79
N VAL A 448 -25.68 -19.45 18.72
CA VAL A 448 -25.04 -20.64 18.17
C VAL A 448 -24.62 -21.52 19.35
N GLU A 449 -25.37 -22.59 19.61
CA GLU A 449 -24.98 -23.59 20.61
C GLU A 449 -23.69 -24.32 20.18
N ARG A 450 -22.52 -23.82 20.60
CA ARG A 450 -21.21 -24.41 20.24
C ARG A 450 -20.96 -25.78 20.90
N GLY A 451 -21.86 -26.25 21.76
CA GLY A 451 -21.73 -27.47 22.57
C GLY A 451 -22.40 -28.74 22.03
N SER A 452 -23.22 -28.72 20.97
CA SER A 452 -24.07 -29.87 20.60
C SER A 452 -23.58 -30.72 19.42
N ILE A 453 -22.49 -30.34 18.74
CA ILE A 453 -22.04 -31.01 17.50
C ILE A 453 -21.28 -32.33 17.77
N LEU A 454 -20.89 -32.62 19.02
CA LEU A 454 -20.20 -33.88 19.37
C LEU A 454 -21.13 -35.07 19.64
N THR A 455 -22.46 -34.91 19.59
CA THR A 455 -23.40 -36.01 19.92
C THR A 455 -24.34 -36.47 18.81
N SER A 456 -24.33 -35.86 17.63
CA SER A 456 -25.27 -36.23 16.55
C SER A 456 -24.72 -37.21 15.49
N ARG A 457 -23.44 -37.59 15.52
CA ARG A 457 -22.87 -38.60 14.61
C ARG A 457 -22.89 -40.05 15.12
N ALA A 458 -23.55 -40.32 16.25
CA ALA A 458 -23.73 -41.69 16.77
C ALA A 458 -25.10 -42.32 16.41
N LYS A 459 -25.92 -41.64 15.60
CA LYS A 459 -27.18 -42.18 15.07
C LYS A 459 -27.42 -41.66 13.65
N LEU A 460 -26.76 -42.26 12.66
CA LEU A 460 -27.26 -42.42 11.29
C LEU A 460 -26.46 -43.53 10.60
#